data_AF-A0A9W8FBP0-F1
#
_entry.id   AF-A0A9W8FBP0-F1
#
_cell.length_a   1.000
_cell.length_b   1.000
_cell.length_c   1.000
_cell.angle_alpha   90.00
_cell.angle_beta   90.00
_cell.angle_gamma   90.00
#
_symmetry.space_group_name_H-M   'P 1'
#
loop_
_entity.id
_entity.type
_entity.pdbx_description
1 polymer ?
#
loop_
_entity_poly.entity_id
_entity_poly.type
_entity_poly.pdbx_seq_one_letter_code
_entity_poly.pdbx_strand_id
1 'polypeptide(L)'
;MKGVGKPLKELENVFEVICVMADAMECHWEIYQRCKILHRDISTNNILFSGCGSKIKGMLIGFDHAICEDDKDAVRHFERTGTLPFRSINKLEGGKLEHSLLDDWESLIYILCWVGTYG
;
A
#
# COMPACT_ATOMS: atom_id res chain seq x y z
N MET A 1 -15.05 -17.77 -10.34
CA MET A 1 -14.52 -17.17 -9.08
C MET A 1 -15.19 -15.81 -8.90
N LYS A 2 -15.96 -15.60 -7.83
CA LYS A 2 -16.39 -14.25 -7.44
C LYS A 2 -15.13 -13.51 -6.95
N GLY A 3 -14.87 -12.31 -7.47
CA GLY A 3 -13.77 -11.47 -6.99
C GLY A 3 -13.93 -11.16 -5.50
N VAL A 4 -12.83 -11.20 -4.74
CA VAL A 4 -12.80 -10.94 -3.29
C VAL A 4 -13.08 -9.46 -2.97
N GLY A 5 -12.86 -8.57 -3.95
CA GLY A 5 -13.17 -7.14 -3.87
C GLY A 5 -13.15 -6.50 -5.26
N LYS A 6 -13.36 -5.18 -5.30
CA LYS A 6 -13.29 -4.33 -6.50
C LYS A 6 -12.03 -3.45 -6.45
N PRO A 7 -11.45 -3.09 -7.61
CA PRO A 7 -10.31 -2.17 -7.68
C PRO A 7 -10.61 -0.77 -7.14
N LEU A 8 -9.64 -0.12 -6.49
CA LEU A 8 -9.75 1.26 -5.97
C LEU A 8 -10.32 2.27 -6.97
N LYS A 9 -10.01 2.13 -8.27
CA LYS A 9 -10.48 3.02 -9.35
C LYS A 9 -12.00 3.03 -9.58
N GLU A 10 -12.73 2.07 -9.02
CA GLU A 10 -14.20 1.99 -9.13
C GLU A 10 -14.93 2.75 -8.01
N LEU A 11 -14.21 3.44 -7.13
CA LEU A 11 -14.80 4.29 -6.09
C LEU A 11 -15.32 5.59 -6.70
N GLU A 12 -16.52 5.99 -6.28
CA GLU A 12 -17.23 7.12 -6.90
C GLU A 12 -17.12 8.42 -6.11
N ASN A 13 -16.66 8.37 -4.85
CA ASN A 13 -16.60 9.55 -3.99
C ASN A 13 -15.41 9.56 -3.02
N VAL A 14 -15.03 10.77 -2.61
CA VAL A 14 -13.88 11.03 -1.72
C VAL A 14 -14.04 10.36 -0.36
N PHE A 15 -15.26 10.27 0.17
CA PHE A 15 -15.50 9.62 1.46
C PHE A 15 -15.12 8.13 1.39
N GLU A 16 -15.55 7.43 0.35
CA GLU A 16 -15.22 6.03 0.12
C GLU A 16 -13.71 5.81 -0.10
N VAL A 17 -13.05 6.71 -0.84
CA VAL A 17 -11.58 6.68 -1.00
C VAL A 17 -10.88 6.81 0.35
N ILE A 18 -11.25 7.79 1.18
CA ILE A 18 -10.63 7.99 2.49
C ILE A 18 -10.85 6.78 3.39
N CYS A 19 -12.06 6.22 3.44
CA CYS A 19 -12.35 5.03 4.24
C CYS A 19 -11.52 3.81 3.79
N VAL A 20 -11.45 3.54 2.49
CA VAL A 20 -10.70 2.40 1.94
C VAL A 20 -9.20 2.55 2.20
N MET A 21 -8.65 3.76 2.03
CA MET A 21 -7.24 4.03 2.29
C MET A 21 -6.90 3.94 3.78
N ALA A 22 -7.78 4.41 4.66
CA ALA A 22 -7.61 4.27 6.11
C ALA A 22 -7.61 2.79 6.54
N ASP A 23 -8.54 1.98 6.02
CA ASP A 23 -8.57 0.53 6.28
C ASP A 23 -7.30 -0.16 5.76
N ALA A 24 -6.77 0.22 4.59
CA ALA A 24 -5.52 -0.33 4.05
C ALA A 24 -4.30 0.06 4.91
N MET A 25 -4.25 1.29 5.41
CA MET A 25 -3.20 1.77 6.32
C MET A 25 -3.23 1.03 7.66
N GLU A 26 -4.42 0.86 8.24
CA GLU A 26 -4.62 0.10 9.48
C GLU A 26 -4.19 -1.36 9.31
N CYS A 27 -4.58 -1.99 8.20
CA CYS A 27 -4.16 -3.35 7.85
C CYS A 27 -2.63 -3.46 7.79
N HIS A 28 -1.96 -2.53 7.09
CA HIS A 28 -0.50 -2.50 7.01
C HIS A 28 0.14 -2.35 8.39
N TRP A 29 -0.38 -1.42 9.21
CA TRP A 29 0.12 -1.17 10.56
C TRP A 29 0.00 -2.41 11.46
N GLU A 30 -1.15 -3.08 11.48
CA GLU A 30 -1.37 -4.30 12.27
C GLU A 30 -0.42 -5.43 11.84
N ILE A 31 -0.22 -5.61 10.53
CA ILE A 31 0.73 -6.60 9.98
C ILE A 31 2.15 -6.27 10.41
N TYR A 32 2.56 -5.01 10.31
CA TYR A 32 3.88 -4.58 10.72
C TYR A 32 4.10 -4.75 12.24
N GLN A 33 3.12 -4.39 13.06
CA GLN A 33 3.22 -4.53 14.52
C GLN A 33 3.39 -5.98 14.97
N ARG A 34 2.66 -6.91 14.33
CA ARG A 34 2.64 -8.33 14.72
C ARG A 34 3.75 -9.15 14.09
N CYS A 35 4.11 -8.85 12.85
CA CYS A 35 4.97 -9.70 12.03
C CYS A 35 6.23 -9.00 11.51
N LYS A 36 6.38 -7.68 11.73
CA LYS A 36 7.47 -6.86 11.18
C LYS A 36 7.57 -6.94 9.66
N ILE A 37 6.44 -7.12 8.98
CA ILE A 37 6.38 -7.22 7.53
C ILE A 37 6.20 -5.82 6.92
N LEU A 38 7.04 -5.49 5.94
CA LEU A 38 6.95 -4.33 5.07
C LEU A 38 6.39 -4.74 3.71
N HIS A 39 5.48 -3.96 3.14
CA HIS A 39 4.77 -4.32 1.90
C HIS A 39 5.60 -4.11 0.65
N ARG A 40 6.29 -2.96 0.54
CA ARG A 40 7.22 -2.58 -0.53
C ARG A 40 6.65 -2.39 -1.95
N ASP A 41 5.39 -2.76 -2.17
CA ASP A 41 4.68 -2.46 -3.42
C ASP A 41 3.28 -1.91 -3.17
N ILE A 42 3.15 -0.85 -2.36
CA ILE A 42 1.86 -0.20 -2.19
C ILE A 42 1.51 0.57 -3.48
N SER A 43 0.38 0.19 -4.10
CA SER A 43 -0.11 0.76 -5.35
C SER A 43 -1.63 0.69 -5.43
N THR A 44 -2.24 1.43 -6.36
CA THR A 44 -3.70 1.38 -6.61
C THR A 44 -4.21 -0.01 -7.02
N ASN A 45 -3.33 -0.88 -7.55
CA ASN A 45 -3.67 -2.25 -7.92
C ASN A 45 -3.68 -3.21 -6.73
N ASN A 46 -2.97 -2.84 -5.66
CA ASN A 46 -2.81 -3.63 -4.45
C ASN A 46 -3.78 -3.22 -3.34
N ILE A 47 -4.71 -2.31 -3.65
CA ILE A 47 -5.80 -1.90 -2.76
C ILE A 47 -7.13 -2.26 -3.41
N LEU A 48 -7.90 -3.09 -2.71
CA LEU A 48 -9.26 -3.46 -3.08
C LEU A 48 -10.26 -2.89 -2.09
N PHE A 49 -11.51 -2.81 -2.50
CA PHE A 49 -12.62 -2.53 -1.60
C PHE A 49 -13.77 -3.51 -1.76
N SER A 50 -14.62 -3.58 -0.75
CA SER A 50 -15.88 -4.30 -0.79
C SER A 50 -16.97 -3.51 -0.05
N GLY A 51 -18.24 -3.83 -0.31
CA GLY A 51 -19.36 -3.06 0.21
C GLY A 51 -19.57 -1.72 -0.52
N CYS A 52 -20.40 -0.86 0.05
CA CYS A 52 -20.71 0.48 -0.46
C CYS A 52 -21.23 1.38 0.69
N GLY A 53 -21.11 2.69 0.52
CA GLY A 53 -21.60 3.67 1.49
C GLY A 53 -21.01 3.44 2.88
N SER A 54 -21.87 3.38 3.91
CA SER A 54 -21.42 3.22 5.31
C SER A 54 -20.84 1.83 5.66
N LYS A 55 -20.96 0.85 4.75
CA LYS A 55 -20.43 -0.50 4.93
C LYS A 55 -19.19 -0.78 4.09
N ILE A 56 -18.62 0.26 3.46
CA ILE A 56 -17.41 0.09 2.66
C ILE A 56 -16.24 -0.38 3.53
N LYS A 57 -15.43 -1.28 2.97
CA LYS A 57 -14.23 -1.81 3.59
C LYS A 57 -13.08 -1.87 2.62
N GLY A 58 -11.93 -1.35 3.02
CA GLY A 58 -10.67 -1.45 2.30
C GLY A 58 -9.89 -2.71 2.63
N MET A 59 -9.08 -3.16 1.68
CA MET A 59 -8.22 -4.34 1.81
C MET A 59 -6.89 -4.06 1.13
N LEU A 60 -5.79 -4.31 1.85
CA LEU A 60 -4.44 -4.35 1.29
C LEU A 60 -4.09 -5.78 0.87
N ILE A 61 -3.66 -5.96 -0.37
CA ILE A 61 -3.25 -7.24 -0.98
C ILE A 61 -1.90 -7.09 -1.67
N GLY A 62 -1.33 -8.17 -2.23
CA GLY A 62 -0.13 -8.06 -3.08
C GLY A 62 1.20 -8.06 -2.32
N PHE A 63 1.33 -8.97 -1.35
CA PHE A 63 2.54 -9.13 -0.52
C PHE A 63 3.67 -9.91 -1.22
N ASP A 64 3.65 -10.05 -2.55
CA ASP A 64 4.65 -10.82 -3.31
C ASP A 64 6.06 -10.20 -3.22
N HIS A 65 6.13 -8.90 -2.91
CA HIS A 65 7.37 -8.15 -2.69
C HIS A 65 7.67 -7.85 -1.22
N ALA A 66 6.85 -8.37 -0.31
CA ALA A 66 6.95 -8.08 1.10
C ALA A 66 8.18 -8.76 1.73
N ILE A 67 8.74 -8.13 2.76
CA ILE A 67 9.87 -8.65 3.52
C ILE A 67 9.61 -8.52 5.02
N CYS A 68 10.25 -9.37 5.82
CA CYS A 68 10.36 -9.15 7.25
C CYS A 68 11.53 -8.19 7.53
N GLU A 69 11.30 -7.10 8.25
CA GLU A 69 12.32 -6.11 8.63
C GLU A 69 13.44 -6.74 9.49
N ASP A 70 13.10 -7.75 10.29
CA ASP A 70 14.07 -8.48 11.12
C ASP A 70 14.95 -9.45 10.30
N ASP A 71 14.56 -9.79 9.06
CA ASP A 71 15.29 -10.70 8.17
C ASP A 71 16.24 -9.92 7.24
N LYS A 72 17.45 -9.65 7.73
CA LYS A 72 18.47 -8.84 7.04
C LYS A 72 18.99 -9.47 5.74
N ASP A 73 18.88 -10.78 5.58
CA ASP A 73 19.33 -11.46 4.37
C ASP A 73 18.30 -11.26 3.25
N ALA A 74 17.00 -11.30 3.57
CA ALA A 74 15.92 -11.00 2.63
C ALA A 74 15.92 -9.52 2.15
N VAL A 75 16.25 -8.58 3.04
CA VAL A 75 16.27 -7.12 2.74
C VAL A 75 17.22 -6.79 1.58
N ARG A 76 18.42 -7.39 1.57
CA ARG A 76 19.49 -7.06 0.61
C ARG A 76 19.23 -7.53 -0.83
N HIS A 77 18.42 -8.56 -1.02
CA HIS A 77 18.22 -9.16 -2.34
C HIS A 77 17.18 -8.43 -3.21
N PHE A 78 16.36 -7.55 -2.63
CA PHE A 78 15.14 -7.08 -3.30
C PHE A 78 15.06 -5.56 -3.53
N GLU A 79 16.12 -4.77 -3.33
CA GLU A 79 16.09 -3.28 -3.25
C GLU A 79 15.42 -2.51 -4.42
N ARG A 80 15.06 -3.14 -5.54
CA ARG A 80 14.43 -2.49 -6.73
C ARG A 80 12.97 -2.86 -7.00
N THR A 81 12.20 -3.20 -5.97
CA THR A 81 10.75 -3.50 -6.11
C THR A 81 9.87 -2.24 -6.04
N GLY A 82 8.60 -2.39 -6.38
CA GLY A 82 7.58 -1.35 -6.21
C GLY A 82 7.16 -0.64 -7.50
N THR A 83 5.96 -0.08 -7.50
CA THR A 83 5.36 0.65 -8.63
C THR A 83 5.86 2.09 -8.72
N LEU A 84 6.48 2.47 -9.85
CA LEU A 84 7.23 3.74 -9.99
C LEU A 84 6.50 5.01 -9.55
N PRO A 85 5.23 5.28 -9.93
CA PRO A 85 4.51 6.48 -9.48
C PRO A 85 4.29 6.60 -7.97
N PHE A 86 4.32 5.49 -7.24
CA PHE A 86 4.00 5.45 -5.81
C PHE A 86 5.23 5.15 -4.94
N ARG A 87 6.39 4.94 -5.55
CA ARG A 87 7.62 4.64 -4.82
C ARG A 87 8.07 5.86 -4.01
N SER A 88 8.51 5.64 -2.76
CA SER A 88 9.03 6.72 -1.90
C SER A 88 10.24 7.43 -2.51
N ILE A 89 10.46 8.70 -2.15
CA ILE A 89 11.59 9.50 -2.62
C ILE A 89 12.92 8.83 -2.27
N ASN A 90 13.04 8.32 -1.04
CA ASN A 90 14.22 7.58 -0.59
C ASN A 90 14.57 6.42 -1.54
N LYS A 91 13.57 5.73 -2.10
CA LYS A 91 13.79 4.62 -3.06
C LYS A 91 13.91 5.08 -4.50
N LEU A 92 13.26 6.18 -4.88
CA LEU A 92 13.40 6.76 -6.23
C LEU A 92 14.79 7.33 -6.47
N GLU A 93 15.37 8.01 -5.48
CA GLU A 93 16.69 8.66 -5.60
C GLU A 93 17.87 7.69 -5.38
N GLY A 94 17.60 6.40 -5.18
CA GLY A 94 18.64 5.41 -4.88
C GLY A 94 19.29 5.66 -3.51
N GLY A 95 18.50 6.14 -2.54
CA GLY A 95 18.91 6.34 -1.16
C GLY A 95 19.45 5.04 -0.55
N LYS A 96 20.44 5.19 0.33
CA LYS A 96 21.12 4.06 0.98
C LYS A 96 20.37 3.51 2.20
N LEU A 97 19.31 4.19 2.63
CA LEU A 97 18.51 3.73 3.76
C LEU A 97 17.71 2.50 3.32
N GLU A 98 17.59 1.51 4.21
CA GLU A 98 16.75 0.34 3.98
C GLU A 98 15.28 0.73 3.84
N HIS A 99 14.45 -0.14 3.24
CA HIS A 99 13.01 0.15 3.11
C HIS A 99 12.41 0.07 4.51
N SER A 100 11.56 1.02 4.83
CA SER A 100 10.96 1.17 6.15
C SER A 100 9.45 1.30 6.05
N LEU A 101 8.77 1.23 7.20
CA LEU A 101 7.34 1.51 7.30
C LEU A 101 6.97 2.88 6.70
N LEU A 102 7.85 3.88 6.85
CA LEU A 102 7.61 5.23 6.36
C LEU A 102 7.58 5.28 4.83
N ASP A 103 8.40 4.46 4.16
CA ASP A 103 8.39 4.37 2.69
C ASP A 103 7.04 3.83 2.18
N ASP A 104 6.48 2.81 2.85
CA ASP A 104 5.15 2.27 2.53
C ASP A 104 4.04 3.32 2.78
N TRP A 105 4.15 4.10 3.85
CA TRP A 105 3.18 5.16 4.14
C TRP A 105 3.28 6.34 3.17
N GLU A 106 4.48 6.67 2.70
CA GLU A 106 4.68 7.66 1.64
C GLU A 106 3.96 7.22 0.35
N SER A 107 4.04 5.94 -0.01
CA SER A 107 3.27 5.37 -1.12
C SER A 107 1.76 5.53 -0.97
N LEU A 108 1.21 5.30 0.23
CA LEU A 108 -0.23 5.52 0.51
C LEU A 108 -0.62 6.99 0.31
N ILE A 109 0.22 7.92 0.76
CA ILE A 109 -0.01 9.36 0.59
C ILE A 109 0.02 9.73 -0.89
N TYR A 110 0.95 9.19 -1.68
CA TYR A 110 0.98 9.42 -3.14
C TYR A 110 -0.26 8.89 -3.86
N ILE A 111 -0.83 7.76 -3.41
CA ILE A 111 -2.11 7.28 -3.92
C ILE A 111 -3.24 8.27 -3.61
N LEU A 112 -3.31 8.80 -2.38
CA LEU A 112 -4.31 9.81 -2.02
C LEU A 112 -4.17 11.08 -2.88
N CYS A 113 -2.95 11.56 -3.11
CA CYS A 113 -2.69 12.68 -4.00
C CYS A 113 -3.15 12.36 -5.43
N TRP A 114 -2.80 11.18 -5.95
CA TRP A 114 -3.15 10.75 -7.30
C TRP A 114 -4.66 10.69 -7.53
N VAL A 115 -5.38 9.99 -6.66
CA VAL A 115 -6.84 9.84 -6.74
C VAL A 115 -7.54 11.18 -6.47
N GLY A 116 -6.98 12.02 -5.59
CA GLY A 116 -7.54 13.34 -5.28
C GLY A 116 -7.33 14.42 -6.34
N THR A 117 -6.40 14.24 -7.29
CA THR A 117 -6.10 15.23 -8.36
C THR A 117 -6.56 14.80 -9.74
N TYR A 118 -6.66 13.50 -10.01
CA TYR A 118 -7.03 12.95 -11.32
C TYR A 118 -8.28 12.04 -11.29
N GLY A 119 -9.02 12.03 -10.17
CA GLY A 119 -10.26 11.28 -9.97
C GLY A 119 -11.49 11.96 -10.52
#